data_AF-A0A1I7V325-F1
#
_entry.id   AF-A0A1I7V325-F1
#
_cell.length_a   1.000
_cell.length_b   1.000
_cell.length_c   1.000
_cell.angle_alpha   90.00
_cell.angle_beta   90.00
_cell.angle_gamma   90.00
#
_symmetry.space_group_name_H-M   'P 1'
#
loop_
_entity.id
_entity.type
_entity.pdbx_description
1 polymer ?
#
loop_
_entity_poly.entity_id
_entity_poly.type
_entity_poly.pdbx_seq_one_letter_code
_entity_poly.pdbx_strand_id
1 'polypeptide(L)'
;MDYSITNICAPYKSVGISISLQPVKVPYFTNLEIRSPTGTIFERTYSDYCVTKDLVDILRIPDLKIDQLDIGGLVFNQKEFFSRVIKALEENSLKIRAETVHFHVTNKQLTKKHVELLRHFDVDALHGIEINTHVLDDAFQEMVTTEQWKKAKRLTMFQFTNSVGIENFLHFQKVFLIDYPKITPNDCWKMIQSFRNGNIPPGSFFDISGTKVDISGVIEMFDVPVRCEDRDSEYVKHIQHFKLEDDYILEVRLYEDKILSRKGKKEDLLEF
;
A
#
# COMPACT_ATOMS: atom_id res chain seq x y z
N MET A 1 3.18 -36.27 9.34
CA MET A 1 3.50 -35.43 10.51
C MET A 1 2.36 -34.43 10.64
N ASP A 2 1.62 -34.51 11.73
CA ASP A 2 0.70 -33.43 12.10
C ASP A 2 1.54 -32.28 12.63
N TYR A 3 1.63 -31.21 11.86
CA TYR A 3 2.19 -29.95 12.33
C TYR A 3 1.03 -29.10 12.88
N SER A 4 1.34 -28.27 13.86
CA SER A 4 0.41 -27.26 14.36
C SER A 4 0.98 -25.90 13.97
N ILE A 5 0.27 -25.18 13.09
CA ILE A 5 0.71 -23.86 12.64
C ILE A 5 0.81 -22.88 13.80
N THR A 6 -0.02 -23.05 14.83
CA THR A 6 0.03 -22.26 16.05
C THR A 6 1.31 -22.52 16.84
N ASN A 7 1.77 -23.76 16.96
CA ASN A 7 3.06 -24.07 17.61
C ASN A 7 4.25 -23.52 16.84
N ILE A 8 4.15 -23.40 15.51
CA ILE A 8 5.19 -22.79 14.67
C ILE A 8 5.25 -21.28 14.91
N CYS A 9 4.10 -20.61 14.96
CA CYS A 9 4.04 -19.15 15.07
C CYS A 9 4.16 -18.62 16.51
N ALA A 10 3.72 -19.37 17.53
CA ALA A 10 3.66 -18.93 18.92
C ALA A 10 5.01 -18.43 19.52
N PRO A 11 6.19 -18.95 19.13
CA PRO A 11 7.47 -18.42 19.62
C PRO A 11 7.81 -17.01 19.12
N TYR A 12 7.12 -16.50 18.10
CA TYR A 12 7.43 -15.24 17.43
C TYR A 12 6.51 -14.13 17.90
N LYS A 13 7.07 -12.92 18.10
CA LYS A 13 6.30 -11.71 18.41
C LYS A 13 5.61 -11.13 17.17
N SER A 14 6.24 -11.29 16.02
CA SER A 14 5.69 -10.88 14.74
C SER A 14 6.09 -11.83 13.62
N VAL A 15 5.24 -11.90 12.60
CA VAL A 15 5.45 -12.69 11.38
C VAL A 15 5.01 -11.92 10.14
N GLY A 16 5.63 -12.24 9.01
CA GLY A 16 5.07 -11.96 7.69
C GLY A 16 4.36 -13.20 7.17
N ILE A 17 3.23 -13.03 6.50
CA ILE A 17 2.46 -14.12 5.88
C ILE A 17 2.39 -13.84 4.39
N SER A 18 2.63 -14.86 3.56
CA SER A 18 2.39 -14.80 2.12
C SER A 18 1.48 -15.95 1.71
N ILE A 19 0.41 -15.59 1.00
CA ILE A 19 -0.58 -16.50 0.44
C ILE A 19 -0.46 -16.39 -1.08
N SER A 20 0.18 -17.39 -1.69
CA SER A 20 0.40 -17.43 -3.13
C SER A 20 -0.38 -18.58 -3.77
N LEU A 21 -1.36 -18.24 -4.59
CA LEU A 21 -2.16 -19.17 -5.37
C LEU A 21 -1.32 -19.68 -6.56
N GLN A 22 -0.73 -20.86 -6.43
CA GLN A 22 0.12 -21.42 -7.49
C GLN A 22 -0.71 -22.15 -8.56
N PRO A 23 -0.30 -22.11 -9.85
CA PRO A 23 -0.89 -22.93 -10.90
C PRO A 23 -0.38 -24.37 -10.75
N VAL A 24 -0.83 -25.05 -9.70
CA VAL A 24 -0.55 -26.48 -9.59
C VAL A 24 -1.47 -27.26 -10.53
N LYS A 25 -1.00 -28.43 -10.97
CA LYS A 25 -1.78 -29.37 -11.80
C LYS A 25 -3.07 -29.85 -11.12
N VAL A 26 -3.19 -29.64 -9.81
CA VAL A 26 -4.35 -29.99 -9.00
C VAL A 26 -5.07 -28.70 -8.61
N PRO A 27 -6.30 -28.44 -9.05
CA PRO A 27 -7.02 -27.25 -8.63
C PRO A 27 -7.14 -27.19 -7.09
N TYR A 28 -7.33 -25.99 -6.53
CA TYR A 28 -7.58 -25.74 -5.10
C TYR A 28 -6.40 -25.91 -4.13
N PHE A 29 -5.17 -25.63 -4.56
CA PHE A 29 -4.02 -25.57 -3.66
C PHE A 29 -3.43 -24.16 -3.64
N THR A 30 -3.00 -23.76 -2.44
CA THR A 30 -2.42 -22.46 -2.14
C THR A 30 -1.11 -22.68 -1.41
N ASN A 31 -0.09 -21.90 -1.74
CA ASN A 31 1.14 -21.82 -0.96
C ASN A 31 0.92 -20.89 0.22
N LEU A 32 1.12 -21.40 1.44
CA LEU A 32 1.24 -20.59 2.64
C LEU A 32 2.72 -20.54 3.03
N GLU A 33 3.26 -19.34 3.04
CA GLU A 33 4.59 -19.05 3.56
C GLU A 33 4.47 -18.16 4.80
N ILE A 34 5.21 -18.49 5.86
CA ILE A 34 5.32 -17.69 7.07
C ILE A 34 6.79 -17.36 7.28
N ARG A 35 7.06 -16.07 7.49
CA ARG A 35 8.39 -15.51 7.65
C ARG A 35 8.52 -14.86 9.02
N SER A 36 9.67 -15.07 9.64
CA SER A 36 10.16 -14.28 10.77
C SER A 36 11.08 -13.16 10.25
N PRO A 37 11.49 -12.21 11.10
CA PRO A 37 12.52 -11.24 10.73
C PRO A 37 13.84 -11.87 10.25
N THR A 38 14.13 -13.12 10.62
CA THR A 38 15.35 -13.84 10.27
C THR A 38 15.21 -14.78 9.06
N GLY A 39 14.01 -14.92 8.49
CA GLY A 39 13.77 -15.77 7.32
C GLY A 39 12.50 -16.62 7.41
N THR A 40 12.28 -17.46 6.41
CA THR A 40 11.13 -18.36 6.28
C THR A 40 11.15 -19.45 7.36
N ILE A 41 10.05 -19.56 8.11
CA ILE A 41 9.90 -20.53 9.22
C ILE A 41 8.91 -21.64 8.87
N PHE A 42 8.06 -21.40 7.87
CA PHE A 42 7.16 -22.39 7.31
C PHE A 42 6.86 -22.05 5.86
N GLU A 43 6.87 -23.06 5.00
CA GLU A 43 6.41 -22.94 3.63
C GLU A 43 5.79 -24.26 3.21
N ARG A 44 4.57 -24.20 2.67
CA ARG A 44 3.90 -25.38 2.15
C ARG A 44 2.84 -25.00 1.12
N THR A 45 2.77 -25.78 0.05
CA THR A 45 1.64 -25.79 -0.89
C THR A 45 0.68 -26.94 -0.57
N TYR A 46 -0.58 -26.62 -0.27
CA TYR A 46 -1.59 -27.59 0.16
C TYR A 46 -3.00 -27.02 -0.04
N SER A 47 -4.03 -27.80 0.29
CA SER A 47 -5.40 -27.44 -0.07
C SER A 47 -5.82 -26.08 0.49
N ASP A 48 -6.58 -25.33 -0.30
CA ASP A 48 -7.14 -24.03 0.06
C ASP A 48 -7.91 -24.07 1.39
N TYR A 49 -8.57 -25.19 1.69
CA TYR A 49 -9.30 -25.39 2.94
C TYR A 49 -8.36 -25.40 4.14
N CYS A 50 -7.27 -26.17 4.04
CA CYS A 50 -6.27 -26.24 5.08
C CYS A 50 -5.52 -24.90 5.23
N VAL A 51 -5.23 -24.19 4.14
CA VAL A 51 -4.66 -22.83 4.21
C VAL A 51 -5.60 -21.85 4.90
N THR A 52 -6.91 -21.88 4.57
CA THR A 52 -7.91 -21.04 5.27
C THR A 52 -7.95 -21.36 6.76
N LYS A 53 -7.96 -22.65 7.12
CA LYS A 53 -7.94 -23.07 8.52
C LYS A 53 -6.69 -22.58 9.23
N ASP A 54 -5.51 -22.78 8.64
CA ASP A 54 -4.24 -22.38 9.23
C ASP A 54 -4.17 -20.85 9.40
N LEU A 55 -4.67 -20.08 8.43
CA LEU A 55 -4.80 -18.62 8.55
C LEU A 55 -5.68 -18.22 9.73
N VAL A 56 -6.86 -18.83 9.88
CA VAL A 56 -7.77 -18.58 11.01
C VAL A 56 -7.11 -18.93 12.35
N ASP A 57 -6.37 -20.05 12.40
CA ASP A 57 -5.66 -20.49 13.59
C ASP A 57 -4.51 -19.54 13.95
N ILE A 58 -3.79 -18.98 12.96
CA ILE A 58 -2.77 -17.94 13.18
C ILE A 58 -3.41 -16.65 13.73
N LEU A 59 -4.53 -16.21 13.17
CA LEU A 59 -5.23 -14.99 13.59
C LEU A 59 -5.76 -15.06 15.04
N ARG A 60 -5.85 -16.26 15.60
CA ARG A 60 -6.27 -16.50 16.99
C ARG A 60 -5.12 -16.49 17.98
N ILE A 61 -3.87 -16.49 17.52
CA ILE A 61 -2.71 -16.48 18.40
C ILE A 61 -2.68 -15.14 19.15
N PRO A 62 -2.80 -15.13 20.49
CA PRO A 62 -2.77 -13.89 21.25
C PRO A 62 -1.45 -13.15 21.02
N ASP A 63 -1.54 -11.82 20.93
CA ASP A 63 -0.40 -10.90 20.84
C ASP A 63 0.51 -11.07 19.61
N LEU A 64 0.25 -12.04 18.73
CA LEU A 64 0.98 -12.19 17.48
C LEU A 64 0.65 -11.01 16.55
N LYS A 65 1.69 -10.31 16.13
CA LYS A 65 1.59 -9.27 15.11
C LYS A 65 1.82 -9.85 13.72
N ILE A 66 1.03 -9.43 12.76
CA ILE A 66 1.31 -9.70 11.35
C ILE A 66 1.88 -8.41 10.77
N ASP A 67 3.19 -8.37 10.51
CA ASP A 67 3.82 -7.15 10.00
C ASP A 67 3.38 -6.92 8.53
N GLN A 68 3.23 -8.00 7.78
CA GLN A 68 2.85 -7.97 6.38
C GLN A 68 2.01 -9.19 6.02
N LEU A 69 0.93 -8.98 5.27
CA LEU A 69 0.13 -10.02 4.64
C LEU A 69 0.18 -9.83 3.11
N ASP A 70 0.96 -10.68 2.44
CA ASP A 70 1.02 -10.74 0.99
C ASP A 70 -0.04 -11.69 0.46
N ILE A 71 -0.78 -11.22 -0.54
CA ILE A 71 -1.84 -11.98 -1.20
C ILE A 71 -1.59 -11.89 -2.70
N GLY A 72 -1.32 -13.01 -3.34
CA GLY A 72 -1.07 -13.05 -4.77
C GLY A 72 -1.16 -14.43 -5.39
N GLY A 73 -0.65 -14.54 -6.62
CA GLY A 73 -0.56 -15.80 -7.37
C GLY A 73 -1.35 -15.78 -8.67
N LEU A 74 -1.34 -16.91 -9.37
CA LEU A 74 -1.98 -17.09 -10.67
C LEU A 74 -3.47 -17.45 -10.56
N VAL A 75 -4.18 -17.19 -11.66
CA VAL A 75 -5.60 -16.83 -11.73
C VAL A 75 -6.59 -17.93 -11.31
N PHE A 76 -6.18 -19.18 -11.22
CA PHE A 76 -7.14 -20.28 -11.06
C PHE A 76 -7.81 -20.26 -9.68
N ASN A 77 -9.11 -19.96 -9.67
CA ASN A 77 -10.04 -20.10 -8.57
C ASN A 77 -9.85 -19.22 -7.31
N GLN A 78 -9.13 -18.11 -7.42
CA GLN A 78 -8.91 -17.20 -6.28
C GLN A 78 -10.22 -16.68 -5.67
N LYS A 79 -11.29 -16.54 -6.49
CA LYS A 79 -12.59 -16.03 -6.02
C LYS A 79 -13.22 -16.95 -4.97
N GLU A 80 -13.18 -18.27 -5.17
CA GLU A 80 -13.72 -19.23 -4.21
C GLU A 80 -12.86 -19.28 -2.94
N PHE A 81 -11.53 -19.23 -3.09
CA PHE A 81 -10.61 -19.13 -1.95
C PHE A 81 -10.92 -17.91 -1.08
N PHE A 82 -10.99 -16.70 -1.66
CA PHE A 82 -11.32 -15.49 -0.91
C PHE A 82 -12.71 -15.56 -0.29
N SER A 83 -13.70 -16.10 -1.01
CA SER A 83 -15.05 -16.26 -0.46
C SER A 83 -15.04 -17.18 0.77
N ARG A 84 -14.20 -18.22 0.78
CA ARG A 84 -14.02 -19.11 1.93
C ARG A 84 -13.30 -18.42 3.08
N VAL A 85 -12.23 -17.67 2.80
CA VAL A 85 -11.51 -16.89 3.82
C VAL A 85 -12.44 -15.86 4.46
N ILE A 86 -13.15 -15.07 3.66
CA ILE A 86 -14.12 -14.06 4.14
C ILE A 86 -15.19 -14.72 5.00
N LYS A 87 -15.82 -15.79 4.51
CA LYS A 87 -16.82 -16.55 5.27
C LYS A 87 -16.26 -17.06 6.60
N ALA A 88 -15.04 -17.61 6.60
CA ALA A 88 -14.40 -18.08 7.82
C ALA A 88 -14.11 -16.94 8.80
N LEU A 89 -13.71 -15.75 8.32
CA LEU A 89 -13.54 -14.57 9.17
C LEU A 89 -14.87 -14.13 9.80
N GLU A 90 -15.96 -14.13 9.01
CA GLU A 90 -17.31 -13.79 9.49
C GLU A 90 -17.83 -14.79 10.53
N GLU A 91 -17.80 -16.09 10.22
CA GLU A 91 -18.28 -17.16 11.10
C GLU A 91 -17.54 -17.20 12.43
N ASN A 92 -16.28 -16.80 12.44
CA ASN A 92 -15.45 -16.76 13.64
C ASN A 92 -15.35 -15.36 14.26
N SER A 93 -16.03 -14.36 13.70
CA SER A 93 -15.99 -12.95 14.14
C SER A 93 -14.56 -12.40 14.28
N LEU A 94 -13.68 -12.77 13.34
CA LEU A 94 -12.28 -12.39 13.34
C LEU A 94 -12.02 -11.16 12.46
N LYS A 95 -11.04 -10.36 12.89
CA LYS A 95 -10.43 -9.30 12.09
C LYS A 95 -8.96 -9.64 11.82
N ILE A 96 -8.47 -9.26 10.64
CA ILE A 96 -7.07 -9.41 10.27
C ILE A 96 -6.28 -8.26 10.89
N ARG A 97 -5.42 -8.59 11.86
CA ARG A 97 -4.56 -7.61 12.55
C ARG A 97 -3.18 -7.57 11.90
N ALA A 98 -3.12 -7.08 10.67
CA ALA A 98 -1.87 -6.89 9.93
C ALA A 98 -1.51 -5.41 9.80
N GLU A 99 -0.23 -5.07 9.92
CA GLU A 99 0.26 -3.69 9.73
C GLU A 99 0.16 -3.27 8.26
N THR A 100 0.54 -4.15 7.34
CA THR A 100 0.48 -3.88 5.90
C THR A 100 -0.15 -5.05 5.14
N VAL A 101 -0.97 -4.75 4.13
CA VAL A 101 -1.49 -5.74 3.18
C VAL A 101 -0.99 -5.45 1.77
N HIS A 102 -0.52 -6.48 1.07
CA HIS A 102 -0.15 -6.38 -0.34
C HIS A 102 -1.05 -7.25 -1.21
N PHE A 103 -1.67 -6.64 -2.21
CA PHE A 103 -2.46 -7.33 -3.23
C PHE A 103 -1.66 -7.39 -4.54
N HIS A 104 -1.12 -8.57 -4.88
CA HIS A 104 -0.27 -8.79 -6.05
C HIS A 104 -0.99 -9.53 -7.18
N VAL A 105 -0.76 -9.08 -8.43
CA VAL A 105 -1.02 -9.84 -9.68
C VAL A 105 -2.41 -10.47 -9.71
N THR A 106 -3.43 -9.63 -9.53
CA THR A 106 -4.80 -10.13 -9.47
C THR A 106 -5.52 -9.84 -10.77
N ASN A 107 -6.38 -10.75 -11.21
CA ASN A 107 -7.22 -10.43 -12.35
C ASN A 107 -8.19 -9.30 -11.96
N LYS A 108 -8.67 -8.54 -12.95
CA LYS A 108 -9.64 -7.46 -12.72
C LYS A 108 -10.91 -7.93 -12.00
N GLN A 109 -11.27 -9.21 -12.08
CA GLN A 109 -12.49 -9.76 -11.47
C GLN A 109 -12.35 -9.99 -9.96
N LEU A 110 -11.13 -9.99 -9.42
CA LEU A 110 -10.86 -10.24 -8.00
C LEU A 110 -10.74 -8.96 -7.18
N THR A 111 -10.64 -7.81 -7.83
CA THR A 111 -10.53 -6.51 -7.14
C THR A 111 -11.68 -6.30 -6.17
N LYS A 112 -12.91 -6.69 -6.54
CA LYS A 112 -14.07 -6.66 -5.64
C LYS A 112 -13.86 -7.55 -4.40
N LYS A 113 -13.28 -8.73 -4.56
CA LYS A 113 -12.97 -9.62 -3.43
C LYS A 113 -11.87 -9.08 -2.53
N HIS A 114 -10.89 -8.35 -3.07
CA HIS A 114 -9.92 -7.64 -2.22
C HIS A 114 -10.58 -6.52 -1.43
N VAL A 115 -11.52 -5.78 -2.04
CA VAL A 115 -12.25 -4.73 -1.33
C VAL A 115 -13.17 -5.32 -0.26
N GLU A 116 -13.82 -6.46 -0.52
CA GLU A 116 -14.53 -7.23 0.50
C GLU A 116 -13.57 -7.66 1.63
N LEU A 117 -12.44 -8.30 1.30
CA LEU A 117 -11.45 -8.75 2.27
C LEU A 117 -10.85 -7.59 3.09
N LEU A 118 -10.59 -6.44 2.45
CA LEU A 118 -10.07 -5.24 3.09
C LEU A 118 -10.94 -4.81 4.28
N ARG A 119 -12.26 -4.97 4.20
CA ARG A 119 -13.19 -4.66 5.31
C ARG A 119 -13.04 -5.55 6.54
N HIS A 120 -12.36 -6.69 6.38
CA HIS A 120 -12.05 -7.59 7.48
C HIS A 120 -10.72 -7.27 8.17
N PHE A 121 -9.95 -6.30 7.69
CA PHE A 121 -8.79 -5.81 8.44
C PHE A 121 -9.23 -4.95 9.63
N ASP A 122 -8.51 -5.11 10.74
CA ASP A 122 -8.59 -4.21 11.88
C ASP A 122 -8.05 -2.84 11.47
N VAL A 123 -8.91 -1.83 11.58
CA VAL A 123 -8.64 -0.48 11.10
C VAL A 123 -7.53 0.22 11.89
N ASP A 124 -7.32 -0.16 13.16
CA ASP A 124 -6.31 0.46 14.01
C ASP A 124 -4.95 -0.25 13.87
N ALA A 125 -4.97 -1.49 13.36
CA ALA A 125 -3.77 -2.26 13.01
C ALA A 125 -3.25 -1.93 11.60
N LEU A 126 -4.14 -1.77 10.62
CA LEU A 126 -3.76 -1.60 9.21
C LEU A 126 -3.24 -0.18 8.91
N HIS A 127 -1.93 -0.06 8.72
CA HIS A 127 -1.25 1.21 8.45
C HIS A 127 -0.85 1.36 6.98
N GLY A 128 -0.64 0.25 6.26
CA GLY A 128 -0.19 0.25 4.87
C GLY A 128 -1.06 -0.59 3.94
N ILE A 129 -1.30 -0.07 2.74
CA ILE A 129 -1.96 -0.78 1.65
C ILE A 129 -1.05 -0.74 0.43
N GLU A 130 -0.73 -1.90 -0.12
CA GLU A 130 -0.04 -2.03 -1.41
C GLU A 130 -0.94 -2.74 -2.42
N ILE A 131 -1.08 -2.15 -3.61
CA ILE A 131 -1.89 -2.67 -4.69
C ILE A 131 -1.04 -2.73 -5.94
N ASN A 132 -0.58 -3.93 -6.28
CA ASN A 132 0.19 -4.20 -7.48
C ASN A 132 -0.65 -4.99 -8.49
N THR A 133 -1.76 -4.37 -8.91
CA THR A 133 -2.75 -4.96 -9.80
C THR A 133 -3.65 -3.88 -10.38
N HIS A 134 -4.16 -4.10 -11.59
CA HIS A 134 -5.20 -3.24 -12.15
C HIS A 134 -6.49 -3.36 -11.32
N VAL A 135 -6.97 -2.23 -10.78
CA VAL A 135 -8.23 -2.14 -10.04
C VAL A 135 -9.35 -1.68 -10.97
N LEU A 136 -10.54 -2.28 -10.94
CA LEU A 136 -11.70 -1.75 -11.67
C LEU A 136 -12.18 -0.42 -11.07
N ASP A 137 -12.67 0.51 -11.89
CA ASP A 137 -13.15 1.82 -11.41
C ASP A 137 -14.20 1.68 -10.30
N ASP A 138 -15.21 0.83 -10.48
CA ASP A 138 -16.28 0.61 -9.49
C ASP A 138 -15.74 0.04 -8.17
N ALA A 139 -14.85 -0.95 -8.24
CA ALA A 139 -14.17 -1.50 -7.09
C ALA A 139 -13.27 -0.47 -6.40
N PHE A 140 -12.63 0.42 -7.15
CA PHE A 140 -11.82 1.49 -6.57
C PHE A 140 -12.68 2.52 -5.84
N GLN A 141 -13.78 2.96 -6.46
CA GLN A 141 -14.74 3.85 -5.82
C GLN A 141 -15.28 3.25 -4.53
N GLU A 142 -15.54 1.95 -4.53
CA GLU A 142 -15.92 1.22 -3.32
C GLU A 142 -14.78 1.19 -2.28
N MET A 143 -13.55 0.90 -2.71
CA MET A 143 -12.37 0.81 -1.84
C MET A 143 -12.10 2.10 -1.06
N VAL A 144 -12.14 3.26 -1.73
CA VAL A 144 -11.84 4.56 -1.08
C VAL A 144 -12.87 4.96 -0.03
N THR A 145 -14.06 4.35 -0.05
CA THR A 145 -15.11 4.59 0.95
C THR A 145 -14.93 3.77 2.22
N THR A 146 -14.04 2.78 2.22
CA THR A 146 -13.78 1.92 3.39
C THR A 146 -13.06 2.68 4.50
N GLU A 147 -13.34 2.33 5.76
CA GLU A 147 -12.65 2.92 6.91
C GLU A 147 -11.16 2.55 6.92
N GLN A 148 -10.82 1.36 6.43
CA GLN A 148 -9.44 0.90 6.25
C GLN A 148 -8.65 1.82 5.32
N TRP A 149 -9.23 2.21 4.19
CA TRP A 149 -8.59 3.17 3.28
C TRP A 149 -8.40 4.54 3.94
N LYS A 150 -9.45 5.06 4.58
CA LYS A 150 -9.45 6.41 5.19
C LYS A 150 -8.50 6.55 6.38
N LYS A 151 -8.25 5.47 7.13
CA LYS A 151 -7.34 5.49 8.29
C LYS A 151 -5.92 5.01 7.98
N ALA A 152 -5.71 4.31 6.87
CA ALA A 152 -4.37 3.89 6.46
C ALA A 152 -3.46 5.11 6.25
N LYS A 153 -2.18 4.93 6.57
CA LYS A 153 -1.17 6.00 6.57
C LYS A 153 -0.23 5.89 5.37
N ARG A 154 -0.12 4.71 4.78
CA ARG A 154 0.79 4.42 3.66
C ARG A 154 0.02 3.78 2.52
N LEU A 155 0.29 4.24 1.32
CA LEU A 155 -0.24 3.67 0.11
C LEU A 155 0.88 3.47 -0.91
N THR A 156 0.91 2.28 -1.52
CA THR A 156 1.67 2.01 -2.72
C THR A 156 0.74 1.42 -3.78
N MET A 157 0.72 2.02 -4.97
CA MET A 157 -0.10 1.54 -6.08
C MET A 157 0.68 1.54 -7.38
N PHE A 158 0.57 0.43 -8.11
CA PHE A 158 1.14 0.26 -9.45
C PHE A 158 0.01 0.15 -10.48
N GLN A 159 0.32 0.46 -11.74
CA GLN A 159 -0.59 0.29 -12.88
C GLN A 159 -1.92 1.03 -12.70
N PHE A 160 -1.86 2.28 -12.27
CA PHE A 160 -3.05 3.06 -11.98
C PHE A 160 -3.73 3.51 -13.28
N THR A 161 -4.93 2.99 -13.58
CA THR A 161 -5.67 3.37 -14.81
C THR A 161 -6.94 4.15 -14.54
N ASN A 162 -7.25 4.43 -13.28
CA ASN A 162 -8.59 4.79 -12.85
C ASN A 162 -8.81 6.31 -12.78
N SER A 163 -10.05 6.75 -12.89
CA SER A 163 -10.41 8.18 -12.92
C SER A 163 -10.57 8.83 -11.55
N VAL A 164 -9.99 8.23 -10.50
CA VAL A 164 -10.22 8.69 -9.13
C VAL A 164 -9.42 9.97 -8.85
N GLY A 165 -10.09 10.97 -8.27
CA GLY A 165 -9.48 12.25 -7.95
C GLY A 165 -8.38 12.15 -6.91
N ILE A 166 -7.39 13.04 -7.03
CA ILE A 166 -6.20 13.09 -6.16
C ILE A 166 -6.56 13.28 -4.68
N GLU A 167 -7.75 13.83 -4.41
CA GLU A 167 -8.31 14.08 -3.08
C GLU A 167 -8.35 12.82 -2.21
N ASN A 168 -8.54 11.65 -2.84
CA ASN A 168 -8.62 10.37 -2.14
C ASN A 168 -7.26 9.88 -1.60
N PHE A 169 -6.18 10.61 -1.87
CA PHE A 169 -4.82 10.27 -1.45
C PHE A 169 -4.22 11.30 -0.49
N LEU A 170 -4.88 12.44 -0.27
CA LEU A 170 -4.30 13.58 0.47
C LEU A 170 -4.11 13.30 1.97
N HIS A 171 -4.78 12.29 2.53
CA HIS A 171 -4.69 11.93 3.95
C HIS A 171 -3.51 11.00 4.28
N PHE A 172 -2.91 10.36 3.27
CA PHE A 172 -1.78 9.46 3.49
C PHE A 172 -0.51 10.25 3.84
N GLN A 173 0.32 9.65 4.70
CA GLN A 173 1.63 10.17 5.09
C GLN A 173 2.73 9.72 4.12
N LYS A 174 2.56 8.55 3.50
CA LYS A 174 3.47 8.01 2.48
C LYS A 174 2.67 7.54 1.29
N VAL A 175 2.93 8.12 0.12
CA VAL A 175 2.22 7.81 -1.11
C VAL A 175 3.22 7.47 -2.20
N PHE A 176 3.05 6.31 -2.83
CA PHE A 176 3.84 5.92 -4.00
C PHE A 176 2.89 5.44 -5.10
N LEU A 177 2.72 6.24 -6.15
CA LEU A 177 1.82 5.96 -7.26
C LEU A 177 2.64 5.82 -8.54
N ILE A 178 2.56 4.66 -9.20
CA ILE A 178 3.17 4.41 -10.50
C ILE A 178 2.10 4.35 -11.58
N ASP A 179 2.41 4.98 -12.70
CA ASP A 179 1.57 5.13 -13.89
C ASP A 179 0.27 5.87 -13.57
N TYR A 180 0.30 6.85 -12.65
CA TYR A 180 -0.89 7.65 -12.35
C TYR A 180 -1.39 8.35 -13.63
N PRO A 181 -2.70 8.31 -13.95
CA PRO A 181 -3.27 8.97 -15.12
C PRO A 181 -2.91 10.45 -15.10
N LYS A 182 -3.00 11.10 -16.27
CA LYS A 182 -2.63 12.50 -16.49
C LYS A 182 -2.87 13.38 -15.25
N ILE A 183 -1.78 13.70 -14.54
CA ILE A 183 -1.83 14.60 -13.38
C ILE A 183 -1.89 16.05 -13.85
N THR A 184 -2.79 16.84 -13.29
CA THR A 184 -2.88 18.27 -13.64
C THR A 184 -2.02 19.11 -12.69
N PRO A 185 -1.62 20.34 -13.08
CA PRO A 185 -0.98 21.28 -12.17
C PRO A 185 -1.73 21.49 -10.85
N ASN A 186 -3.06 21.53 -10.91
CA ASN A 186 -3.92 21.65 -9.75
C ASN A 186 -3.85 20.43 -8.83
N ASP A 187 -3.74 19.22 -9.39
CA ASP A 187 -3.60 18.00 -8.58
C ASP A 187 -2.25 17.94 -7.88
N CYS A 188 -1.17 18.27 -8.59
CA CYS A 188 0.16 18.44 -8.00
C CYS A 188 0.13 19.45 -6.85
N TRP A 189 -0.53 20.60 -7.08
CA TRP A 189 -0.62 21.63 -6.05
C TRP A 189 -1.40 21.17 -4.83
N LYS A 190 -2.52 20.45 -4.98
CA LYS A 190 -3.26 19.85 -3.85
C LYS A 190 -2.39 18.90 -3.04
N MET A 191 -1.59 18.04 -3.69
CA MET A 191 -0.63 17.16 -3.01
C MET A 191 0.44 17.95 -2.26
N ILE A 192 1.01 18.99 -2.88
CA ILE A 192 2.00 19.85 -2.20
C ILE A 192 1.36 20.52 -0.98
N GLN A 193 0.14 21.06 -1.12
CA GLN A 193 -0.57 21.71 -0.04
C GLN A 193 -0.93 20.76 1.10
N SER A 194 -1.33 19.51 0.82
CA SER A 194 -1.65 18.55 1.89
C SER A 194 -0.42 18.21 2.74
N PHE A 195 0.76 18.09 2.14
CA PHE A 195 2.01 17.84 2.88
C PHE A 195 2.58 19.08 3.55
N ARG A 196 2.38 20.26 2.97
CA ARG A 196 2.83 21.53 3.53
C ARG A 196 1.98 21.97 4.71
N ASN A 197 0.66 21.97 4.54
CA ASN A 197 -0.29 22.55 5.50
C ASN A 197 -0.98 21.50 6.39
N GLY A 198 -0.92 20.23 6.02
CA GLY A 198 -1.49 19.15 6.81
C GLY A 198 -0.65 18.82 8.04
N ASN A 199 -1.31 18.25 9.05
CA ASN A 199 -0.66 17.69 10.23
C ASN A 199 -0.01 16.32 9.91
N ILE A 200 0.90 16.34 8.93
CA ILE A 200 1.63 15.19 8.43
C ILE A 200 3.02 15.17 9.09
N PRO A 201 3.46 14.06 9.71
CA PRO A 201 4.69 14.01 10.49
C PRO A 201 5.95 14.13 9.60
N PRO A 202 7.11 14.48 10.18
CA PRO A 202 8.40 14.35 9.50
C PRO A 202 8.66 12.93 8.96
N GLY A 203 9.41 12.82 7.87
CA GLY A 203 9.66 11.56 7.17
C GLY A 203 8.53 11.10 6.25
N SER A 204 7.50 11.93 6.09
CA SER A 204 6.41 11.74 5.13
C SER A 204 6.83 12.15 3.73
N PHE A 205 6.31 11.47 2.71
CA PHE A 205 6.65 11.72 1.32
C PHE A 205 5.52 11.37 0.36
N PHE A 206 5.58 11.92 -0.84
CA PHE A 206 4.85 11.39 -1.98
C PHE A 206 5.75 11.26 -3.19
N ASP A 207 5.48 10.25 -4.01
CA ASP A 207 6.10 10.02 -5.31
C ASP A 207 4.99 9.59 -6.27
N ILE A 208 4.78 10.40 -7.31
CA ILE A 208 3.84 10.10 -8.39
C ILE A 208 4.67 10.04 -9.66
N SER A 209 4.87 8.82 -10.15
CA SER A 209 5.77 8.49 -11.25
C SER A 209 5.03 7.87 -12.44
N GLY A 210 5.66 7.90 -13.61
CA GLY A 210 5.08 7.35 -14.85
C GLY A 210 3.98 8.23 -15.45
N THR A 211 4.00 9.55 -15.16
CA THR A 211 2.98 10.49 -15.63
C THR A 211 3.60 11.81 -16.04
N LYS A 212 3.13 12.38 -17.15
CA LYS A 212 3.68 13.66 -17.64
C LYS A 212 3.27 14.81 -16.72
N VAL A 213 4.25 15.56 -16.22
CA VAL A 213 4.02 16.73 -15.38
C VAL A 213 4.17 18.02 -16.19
N ASP A 214 3.18 18.90 -16.12
CA ASP A 214 3.28 20.27 -16.61
C ASP A 214 4.00 21.14 -15.56
N ILE A 215 5.32 21.15 -15.64
CA ILE A 215 6.20 21.82 -14.67
C ILE A 215 5.90 23.31 -14.56
N SER A 216 5.76 24.01 -15.70
CA SER A 216 5.48 25.44 -15.70
C SER A 216 4.14 25.74 -15.04
N GLY A 217 3.10 24.99 -15.39
CA GLY A 217 1.79 25.13 -14.75
C GLY A 217 1.83 24.87 -13.25
N VAL A 218 2.63 23.89 -12.79
CA VAL A 218 2.80 23.63 -11.34
C VAL A 218 3.50 24.79 -10.64
N ILE A 219 4.57 25.35 -11.23
CA ILE A 219 5.32 26.47 -10.67
C ILE A 219 4.46 27.73 -10.57
N GLU A 220 3.61 27.98 -11.57
CA GLU A 220 2.65 29.10 -11.55
C GLU A 220 1.64 29.04 -10.39
N MET A 221 1.41 27.86 -9.82
CA MET A 221 0.51 27.66 -8.68
C MET A 221 1.17 27.96 -7.32
N PHE A 222 2.48 28.17 -7.27
CA PHE A 222 3.18 28.44 -6.01
C PHE A 222 2.76 29.80 -5.45
N ASP A 223 2.39 29.80 -4.18
CA ASP A 223 2.07 30.99 -3.38
C ASP A 223 3.30 31.60 -2.69
N VAL A 224 4.50 31.09 -3.00
CA VAL A 224 5.79 31.57 -2.52
C VAL A 224 6.69 31.97 -3.69
N PRO A 225 7.67 32.86 -3.49
CA PRO A 225 8.63 33.18 -4.53
C PRO A 225 9.33 31.92 -5.05
N VAL A 226 9.26 31.72 -6.36
CA VAL A 226 9.90 30.58 -7.04
C VAL A 226 11.41 30.67 -6.85
N ARG A 227 11.99 29.65 -6.22
CA ARG A 227 13.43 29.49 -6.04
C ARG A 227 13.79 28.10 -6.50
N CYS A 228 14.53 28.02 -7.60
CA CYS A 228 15.07 26.76 -8.06
C CYS A 228 16.39 26.52 -7.31
N GLU A 229 16.39 25.57 -6.37
CA GLU A 229 17.63 25.13 -5.72
C GLU A 229 18.54 24.40 -6.73
N ASP A 230 19.81 24.21 -6.34
CA ASP A 230 20.78 23.53 -7.19
C ASP A 230 20.33 22.11 -7.51
N ARG A 231 20.29 21.79 -8.81
CA ARG A 231 19.88 20.48 -9.31
C ARG A 231 21.01 19.48 -9.10
N ASP A 232 20.69 18.33 -8.54
CA ASP A 232 21.61 17.20 -8.36
C ASP A 232 21.72 16.29 -9.60
N SER A 233 20.79 16.42 -10.55
CA SER A 233 20.80 15.68 -11.81
C SER A 233 20.14 16.45 -12.96
N GLU A 234 20.43 16.05 -14.20
CA GLU A 234 19.82 16.64 -15.41
C GLU A 234 18.33 16.28 -15.59
N TYR A 235 17.89 15.23 -14.91
CA TYR A 235 16.50 14.76 -14.92
C TYR A 235 15.59 15.64 -14.07
N VAL A 236 16.12 16.22 -13.00
CA VAL A 236 15.38 17.17 -12.17
C VAL A 236 15.26 18.49 -12.92
N LYS A 237 14.02 18.94 -13.14
CA LYS A 237 13.75 20.20 -13.82
C LYS A 237 13.58 21.36 -12.86
N HIS A 238 13.10 21.08 -11.64
CA HIS A 238 12.93 22.08 -10.61
C HIS A 238 12.98 21.47 -9.22
N ILE A 239 13.63 22.15 -8.28
CA ILE A 239 13.61 21.84 -6.85
C ILE A 239 13.13 23.09 -6.12
N GLN A 240 12.05 22.95 -5.35
CA GLN A 240 11.51 24.01 -4.50
C GLN A 240 11.51 23.56 -3.04
N HIS A 241 12.07 24.37 -2.16
CA HIS A 241 11.93 24.21 -0.71
C HIS A 241 10.81 25.11 -0.21
N PHE A 242 9.80 24.51 0.43
CA PHE A 242 8.78 25.23 1.19
C PHE A 242 9.15 25.16 2.67
N LYS A 243 9.35 26.31 3.30
CA LYS A 243 9.63 26.37 4.74
C LYS A 243 8.38 25.99 5.54
N LEU A 244 8.57 25.17 6.56
CA LEU A 244 7.56 24.75 7.53
C LEU A 244 7.97 25.25 8.93
N GLU A 245 7.20 24.88 9.96
CA GLU A 245 7.55 25.12 11.37
C GLU A 245 8.77 24.29 11.81
N ASP A 246 9.40 24.68 12.93
CA ASP A 246 10.49 23.94 13.60
C ASP A 246 11.67 23.53 12.70
N ASP A 247 12.10 24.43 11.80
CA ASP A 247 13.19 24.23 10.85
C ASP A 247 12.98 23.09 9.82
N TYR A 248 11.75 22.57 9.73
CA TYR A 248 11.39 21.60 8.70
C TYR A 248 11.17 22.28 7.35
N ILE A 249 11.43 21.53 6.28
CA ILE A 249 11.07 21.90 4.92
C ILE A 249 10.24 20.79 4.28
N LEU A 250 9.42 21.20 3.32
CA LEU A 250 8.91 20.33 2.29
C LEU A 250 9.76 20.57 1.04
N GLU A 251 10.58 19.61 0.67
CA GLU A 251 11.28 19.63 -0.61
C GLU A 251 10.38 19.02 -1.68
N VAL A 252 10.11 19.77 -2.74
CA VAL A 252 9.36 19.30 -3.91
C VAL A 252 10.30 19.28 -5.11
N ARG A 253 10.39 18.13 -5.77
CA ARG A 253 11.18 17.90 -6.99
C ARG A 253 10.25 17.60 -8.15
N LEU A 254 10.39 18.38 -9.21
CA LEU A 254 9.63 18.23 -10.45
C LEU A 254 10.54 17.63 -11.54
N TYR A 255 10.04 16.58 -12.18
CA TYR A 255 10.65 15.92 -13.33
C TYR A 255 9.64 15.98 -14.49
N GLU A 256 10.06 15.59 -15.69
CA GLU A 256 9.14 15.54 -16.84
C GLU A 256 8.06 14.45 -16.68
N ASP A 257 8.41 13.36 -16.00
CA ASP A 257 7.63 12.12 -15.89
C ASP A 257 7.24 11.74 -14.45
N LYS A 258 7.59 12.59 -13.47
CA LYS A 258 7.23 12.39 -12.06
C LYS A 258 7.25 13.66 -11.24
N ILE A 259 6.54 13.62 -10.11
CA ILE A 259 6.65 14.58 -9.02
C ILE A 259 6.96 13.85 -7.72
N LEU A 260 7.97 14.34 -6.99
CA LEU A 260 8.40 13.77 -5.72
C LEU A 260 8.45 14.85 -4.66
N SER A 261 8.12 14.49 -3.43
CA SER A 261 8.23 15.38 -2.29
C SER A 261 8.60 14.66 -1.02
N ARG A 262 9.35 15.34 -0.14
CA ARG A 262 9.73 14.83 1.17
C ARG A 262 9.65 15.92 2.23
N LYS A 263 9.12 15.57 3.40
CA LYS A 263 9.04 16.44 4.57
C LYS A 263 10.09 16.04 5.59
N GLY A 264 11.02 16.94 5.91
CA GLY A 264 12.15 16.64 6.79
C GLY A 264 12.96 17.88 7.14
N LYS A 265 13.97 17.74 7.99
CA LYS A 265 14.94 18.83 8.18
C LYS A 265 15.82 18.91 6.93
N LYS A 266 16.31 20.10 6.61
CA LYS A 266 17.14 20.30 5.41
C LYS A 266 18.37 19.38 5.38
N GLU A 267 19.00 19.15 6.53
CA GLU A 267 20.20 18.31 6.67
C GLU A 267 19.91 16.83 6.36
N ASP A 268 18.74 16.33 6.80
CA ASP A 268 18.31 14.94 6.63
C ASP A 268 17.90 14.60 5.18
N LEU A 269 17.70 15.62 4.34
CA LEU A 269 17.20 15.47 2.96
C LEU A 269 18.32 15.36 1.92
N LEU A 270 19.58 15.60 2.32
CA LEU A 270 20.75 15.66 1.43
C LEU A 270 21.44 14.30 1.16
N GLU A 271 20.97 13.20 1.76
CA GLU A 271 21.63 11.88 1.65
C GLU A 271 21.18 11.02 0.44
N PHE A 272 20.78 11.61 -0.69
CA PHE A 272 20.35 10.86 -1.89
C PHE A 272 20.94 11.36 -3.19
#